data_AF-A0A7S0NUE0-F1
#
_entry.id   AF-A0A7S0NUE0-F1
#
_cell.length_a   1.000
_cell.length_b   1.000
_cell.length_c   1.000
_cell.angle_alpha   90.00
_cell.angle_beta   90.00
_cell.angle_gamma   90.00
#
_symmetry.space_group_name_H-M   'P 1'
#
loop_
_entity.id
_entity.type
_entity.pdbx_description
1 polymer ?
#
loop_
_entity_poly.entity_id
_entity_poly.type
_entity_poly.pdbx_seq_one_letter_code
_entity_poly.pdbx_strand_id
1 'polypeptide(L)'
;QVLYPANQSPRSSKMCAVRRRGDGARRDNGAQRDDDDDENGFDGEELKPCTIASDDEQPLPVIVLLIPLLLVRTCAALWCPIADCDETFNYWEPTHYLLHGEGLQTWEYSAAYALRSYLYLGLHAAVAAAASWVVPAKASVFFVTRAALGAVSACCEVRLLRSIGRLFGRGVQVSTWLCLASSAGMFHAAVSFVPSSFAMCAFAVAASLWIDSHWGAAPSGRRDTSPLREQVE
;
A
#
# COMPACT_ATOMS: atom_id res chain seq x y z
N GLN A 1 42.27 19.54 -25.00
CA GLN A 1 41.05 20.03 -24.31
C GLN A 1 40.59 18.94 -23.37
N VAL A 2 40.72 19.21 -22.08
CA VAL A 2 40.31 18.35 -20.96
C VAL A 2 38.81 18.47 -20.80
N LEU A 3 38.07 17.37 -20.66
CA LEU A 3 36.74 17.32 -20.06
C LEU A 3 36.49 15.93 -19.47
N TYR A 4 36.27 15.93 -18.15
CA TYR A 4 36.15 14.81 -17.22
C TYR A 4 34.95 13.88 -17.49
N PRO A 5 35.01 12.59 -17.11
CA PRO A 5 33.82 11.79 -16.89
C PRO A 5 33.17 12.16 -15.54
N ALA A 6 31.85 12.33 -15.54
CA ALA A 6 31.04 12.63 -14.37
C ALA A 6 31.05 11.46 -13.39
N ASN A 7 31.74 11.66 -12.27
CA ASN A 7 31.75 10.80 -11.10
C ASN A 7 30.38 10.91 -10.40
N GLN A 8 29.51 9.90 -10.54
CA GLN A 8 28.30 9.81 -9.72
C GLN A 8 28.65 9.18 -8.38
N SER A 9 28.83 10.03 -7.36
CA SER A 9 28.91 9.61 -5.97
C SER A 9 27.57 9.09 -5.47
N PRO A 10 27.54 8.12 -4.54
CA PRO A 10 26.30 7.68 -3.93
C PRO A 10 25.74 8.81 -3.05
N ARG A 11 24.52 9.25 -3.37
CA ARG A 11 23.80 10.27 -2.60
C ARG A 11 23.56 9.76 -1.17
N SER A 12 24.28 10.37 -0.25
CA SER A 12 24.06 10.37 1.20
C SER A 12 22.57 10.45 1.56
N SER A 13 22.12 9.48 2.35
CA SER A 13 20.80 9.42 2.97
C SER A 13 20.54 10.67 3.81
N LYS A 14 19.64 11.54 3.35
CA LYS A 14 19.18 12.67 4.16
C LYS A 14 18.15 12.17 5.17
N MET A 15 18.57 12.02 6.43
CA MET A 15 17.68 11.78 7.58
C MET A 15 16.73 12.97 7.75
N CYS A 16 15.44 12.66 7.79
CA CYS A 16 14.38 13.61 8.11
C CYS A 16 14.27 13.71 9.64
N ALA A 17 14.84 14.76 10.25
CA ALA A 17 14.73 15.00 11.68
C ALA A 17 13.52 15.91 11.97
N VAL A 18 12.44 15.34 12.51
CA VAL A 18 11.29 16.09 13.04
C VAL A 18 11.55 16.43 14.51
N ARG A 19 11.69 17.72 14.81
CA ARG A 19 12.01 18.26 16.14
C ARG A 19 10.74 18.31 17.01
N ARG A 20 10.64 17.50 18.07
CA ARG A 20 9.65 17.72 19.15
C ARG A 20 10.25 18.66 20.19
N ARG A 21 9.49 19.69 20.57
CA ARG A 21 9.79 20.64 21.65
C ARG A 21 9.48 19.94 22.98
N GLY A 22 10.47 19.69 23.82
CA GLY A 22 10.29 19.14 25.17
C GLY A 22 9.96 20.26 26.16
N ASP A 23 8.85 20.11 26.88
CA ASP A 23 8.47 20.94 28.03
C ASP A 23 9.39 20.63 29.22
N GLY A 24 10.11 21.64 29.70
CA GLY A 24 10.98 21.54 30.87
C GLY A 24 10.19 21.74 32.17
N ALA A 25 10.18 20.72 33.03
CA ALA A 25 9.74 20.84 34.42
C ALA A 25 10.94 20.65 35.37
N ARG A 26 11.28 21.77 36.00
CA ARG A 26 12.41 22.10 36.88
C ARG A 26 12.33 21.40 38.24
N ARG A 27 13.46 20.92 38.77
CA ARG A 27 13.67 20.67 40.22
C ARG A 27 14.93 21.39 40.71
N ASP A 28 14.71 22.41 41.53
CA ASP A 28 15.62 23.01 42.53
C ASP A 28 15.98 21.95 43.61
N ASN A 29 17.05 21.97 44.40
CA ASN A 29 18.19 22.86 44.69
C ASN A 29 19.20 22.02 45.51
N GLY A 30 20.51 22.26 45.38
CA GLY A 30 21.49 21.65 46.30
C GLY A 30 22.96 21.86 45.95
N ALA A 31 23.47 23.04 46.32
CA ALA A 31 24.86 23.34 46.75
C ALA A 31 26.06 23.13 45.81
N GLN A 32 26.96 24.12 45.95
CA GLN A 32 28.38 24.18 45.61
C GLN A 32 28.75 24.59 44.17
N ARG A 33 29.31 25.80 44.09
CA ARG A 33 30.15 26.29 43.00
C ARG A 33 31.54 25.69 43.19
N ASP A 34 32.04 25.05 42.16
CA ASP A 34 33.47 24.99 41.86
C ASP A 34 33.59 25.29 40.35
N ASP A 35 34.42 26.28 40.05
CA ASP A 35 34.74 26.74 38.71
C ASP A 35 35.74 25.76 38.10
N ASP A 36 35.28 24.86 37.22
CA ASP A 36 36.13 24.12 36.31
C ASP A 36 35.52 24.18 34.91
N ASP A 37 36.36 24.51 33.93
CA ASP A 37 36.02 24.63 32.51
C ASP A 37 35.53 23.30 31.94
N ASP A 38 34.23 23.03 32.08
CA ASP A 38 33.56 21.94 31.36
C ASP A 38 33.53 22.28 29.87
N GLU A 39 34.49 21.72 29.13
CA GLU A 39 34.30 21.40 27.72
C GLU A 39 32.92 20.79 27.58
N ASN A 40 31.98 21.54 27.01
CA ASN A 40 30.65 21.05 26.66
C ASN A 40 30.84 19.99 25.57
N GLY A 41 31.18 18.78 26.00
CA GLY A 41 30.86 17.54 25.33
C GLY A 41 29.37 17.56 25.14
N PHE A 42 28.95 18.05 23.97
CA PHE A 42 27.61 17.82 23.48
C PHE A 42 27.58 16.31 23.25
N ASP A 43 27.22 15.57 24.29
CA ASP A 43 26.86 14.17 24.21
C ASP A 43 25.82 14.13 23.11
N GLY A 44 26.28 13.74 21.92
CA GLY A 44 25.42 13.52 20.79
C GLY A 44 24.54 12.36 21.21
N GLU A 45 23.40 12.68 21.81
CA GLU A 45 22.30 11.75 21.96
C GLU A 45 21.92 11.44 20.52
N GLU A 46 22.55 10.38 20.00
CA GLU A 46 22.35 9.86 18.67
C GLU A 46 20.86 9.63 18.57
N LEU A 47 20.17 10.53 17.84
CA LEU A 47 18.75 10.42 17.61
C LEU A 47 18.53 9.01 17.07
N LYS A 48 17.95 8.13 17.89
CA LYS A 48 17.55 6.80 17.44
C LYS A 48 16.77 7.01 16.15
N PRO A 49 17.25 6.49 15.00
CA PRO A 49 16.55 6.63 13.75
C PRO A 49 15.10 6.20 13.97
N CYS A 50 14.12 6.94 13.41
CA CYS A 50 12.75 6.43 13.30
C CYS A 50 12.85 4.98 12.85
N THR A 51 12.43 4.04 13.70
CA THR A 51 12.83 2.63 13.68
C THR A 51 12.84 2.07 12.26
N ILE A 52 13.97 2.21 11.55
CA ILE A 52 14.20 1.52 10.30
C ILE A 52 14.43 0.08 10.73
N ALA A 53 13.71 -0.84 10.10
CA ALA A 53 13.85 -2.26 10.40
C ALA A 53 15.35 -2.62 10.50
N SER A 54 15.75 -3.32 11.57
CA SER A 54 17.09 -3.89 11.60
C SER A 54 17.24 -4.88 10.45
N ASP A 55 18.44 -5.01 9.89
CA ASP A 55 18.71 -5.87 8.72
C ASP A 55 18.31 -7.33 8.95
N ASP A 56 18.22 -7.77 10.20
CA ASP A 56 17.81 -9.12 10.61
C ASP A 56 16.28 -9.34 10.67
N GLU A 57 15.48 -8.27 10.73
CA GLU A 57 14.03 -8.38 10.92
C GLU A 57 13.31 -8.61 9.59
N GLN A 58 13.13 -9.88 9.23
CA GLN A 58 12.43 -10.24 8.00
C GLN A 58 10.93 -9.94 8.10
N PRO A 59 10.33 -9.33 7.06
CA PRO A 59 8.89 -9.13 7.00
C PRO A 59 8.18 -10.47 6.89
N LEU A 60 6.94 -10.53 7.38
CA LEU A 60 6.10 -11.71 7.29
C LEU A 60 5.96 -12.22 5.84
N PRO A 61 5.89 -13.55 5.65
CA PRO A 61 5.72 -14.12 4.32
C PRO A 61 4.35 -13.73 3.74
N VAL A 62 4.30 -13.56 2.41
CA VAL A 62 3.08 -13.16 1.66
C VAL A 62 1.89 -14.00 2.04
N ILE A 63 2.08 -15.32 2.12
CA ILE A 63 0.99 -16.30 2.34
C ILE A 63 0.31 -16.06 3.69
N VAL A 64 1.09 -15.75 4.74
CA VAL A 64 0.56 -15.49 6.09
C VAL A 64 -0.29 -14.22 6.14
N LEU A 65 0.06 -13.20 5.34
CA LEU A 65 -0.72 -11.98 5.24
C LEU A 65 -1.95 -12.15 4.32
N LEU A 66 -1.77 -12.86 3.22
CA LEU A 66 -2.73 -12.97 2.12
C LEU A 66 -3.90 -13.90 2.45
N ILE A 67 -3.66 -15.09 2.98
CA ILE A 67 -4.74 -16.07 3.23
C ILE A 67 -5.84 -15.48 4.14
N PRO A 68 -5.52 -14.86 5.29
CA PRO A 68 -6.57 -14.33 6.15
C PRO A 68 -7.27 -13.12 5.54
N LEU A 69 -6.54 -12.26 4.83
CA LEU A 69 -7.16 -11.14 4.11
C LEU A 69 -8.12 -11.64 3.04
N LEU A 70 -7.71 -12.61 2.22
CA LEU A 70 -8.57 -13.23 1.21
C LEU A 70 -9.82 -13.83 1.84
N LEU A 71 -9.68 -14.52 2.97
CA LEU A 71 -10.83 -15.07 3.70
C LEU A 71 -11.79 -13.95 4.11
N VAL A 72 -11.28 -12.91 4.77
CA VAL A 72 -12.08 -11.75 5.22
C VAL A 72 -12.75 -11.05 4.03
N ARG A 73 -12.05 -10.84 2.90
CA ARG A 73 -12.61 -10.18 1.71
C ARG A 73 -13.63 -11.06 0.98
N THR A 74 -13.44 -12.36 0.96
CA THR A 74 -14.42 -13.30 0.40
C THR A 74 -15.67 -13.32 1.27
N CYS A 75 -15.53 -13.32 2.60
CA CYS A 75 -16.65 -13.17 3.51
C CYS A 75 -17.38 -11.83 3.28
N ALA A 76 -16.64 -10.73 3.10
CA ALA A 76 -17.24 -9.45 2.76
C ALA A 76 -18.03 -9.53 1.45
N ALA A 77 -17.50 -10.16 0.42
CA ALA A 77 -18.18 -10.24 -0.87
C ALA A 77 -19.56 -10.91 -0.75
N LEU A 78 -19.70 -11.92 0.11
CA LEU A 78 -20.92 -12.71 0.29
C LEU A 78 -21.91 -12.13 1.31
N TRP A 79 -21.43 -11.59 2.43
CA TRP A 79 -22.27 -11.19 3.56
C TRP A 79 -22.39 -9.68 3.77
N CYS A 80 -21.52 -8.89 3.16
CA CYS A 80 -21.59 -7.43 3.29
C CYS A 80 -22.85 -6.91 2.58
N PRO A 81 -23.70 -6.10 3.26
CA PRO A 81 -24.84 -5.48 2.61
C PRO A 81 -24.35 -4.47 1.56
N ILE A 82 -25.11 -4.38 0.46
CA ILE A 82 -24.87 -3.37 -0.58
C ILE A 82 -25.35 -2.03 -0.03
N ALA A 83 -24.40 -1.24 0.49
CA ALA A 83 -24.70 0.01 1.18
C ALA A 83 -24.83 1.21 0.22
N ASP A 84 -24.20 1.13 -0.96
CA ASP A 84 -24.18 2.21 -1.94
C ASP A 84 -25.12 1.89 -3.11
N CYS A 85 -26.02 2.82 -3.43
CA CYS A 85 -26.91 2.67 -4.58
C CYS A 85 -26.16 2.85 -5.90
N ASP A 86 -25.04 3.57 -5.90
CA ASP A 86 -24.21 3.77 -7.09
C ASP A 86 -23.60 2.45 -7.57
N GLU A 87 -23.21 1.58 -6.63
CA GLU A 87 -22.70 0.24 -6.94
C GLU A 87 -23.68 -0.55 -7.82
N THR A 88 -24.96 -0.58 -7.42
CA THR A 88 -25.99 -1.31 -8.14
C THR A 88 -26.39 -0.59 -9.42
N PHE A 89 -26.85 0.66 -9.32
CA PHE A 89 -27.53 1.32 -10.43
C PHE A 89 -26.58 1.97 -11.42
N ASN A 90 -25.41 2.45 -10.97
CA ASN A 90 -24.47 3.18 -11.81
C ASN A 90 -23.26 2.34 -12.25
N TYR A 91 -23.04 1.16 -11.69
CA TYR A 91 -21.94 0.28 -12.12
C TYR A 91 -22.43 -1.10 -12.52
N TRP A 92 -23.12 -1.81 -11.63
CA TRP A 92 -23.57 -3.17 -11.92
C TRP A 92 -24.63 -3.24 -13.02
N GLU A 93 -25.70 -2.46 -12.95
CA GLU A 93 -26.78 -2.47 -13.94
C GLU A 93 -26.29 -2.10 -15.37
N PRO A 94 -25.49 -1.03 -15.58
CA PRO A 94 -24.88 -0.75 -16.86
C PRO A 94 -23.92 -1.85 -17.33
N THR A 95 -23.17 -2.48 -16.42
CA THR A 95 -22.31 -3.62 -16.75
C THR A 95 -23.16 -4.80 -17.21
N HIS A 96 -24.22 -5.12 -16.47
CA HIS A 96 -25.18 -6.16 -16.82
C HIS A 96 -25.84 -5.90 -18.18
N TYR A 97 -26.18 -4.63 -18.48
CA TYR A 97 -26.66 -4.21 -19.80
C TYR A 97 -25.65 -4.50 -20.91
N LEU A 98 -24.36 -4.24 -20.70
CA LEU A 98 -23.31 -4.59 -21.66
C LEU A 98 -23.15 -6.10 -21.87
N LEU A 99 -23.31 -6.91 -20.82
CA LEU A 99 -23.16 -8.37 -20.91
C LEU A 99 -24.36 -9.07 -21.55
N HIS A 100 -25.57 -8.64 -21.20
CA HIS A 100 -26.79 -9.38 -21.49
C HIS A 100 -27.75 -8.65 -22.43
N GLY A 101 -27.50 -7.36 -22.74
CA GLY A 101 -28.43 -6.53 -23.51
C GLY A 101 -29.68 -6.10 -22.73
N GLU A 102 -29.73 -6.41 -21.44
CA GLU A 102 -30.85 -6.15 -20.53
C GLU A 102 -30.32 -5.46 -19.27
N GLY A 103 -31.04 -4.50 -18.70
CA GLY A 103 -30.63 -3.76 -17.51
C GLY A 103 -30.75 -2.26 -17.70
N LEU A 104 -30.43 -1.50 -16.65
CA LEU A 104 -30.54 -0.04 -16.68
C LEU A 104 -29.27 0.59 -17.25
N GLN A 105 -29.41 1.35 -18.33
CA GLN A 105 -28.41 2.33 -18.75
C GLN A 105 -28.73 3.67 -18.10
N THR A 106 -27.82 4.18 -17.25
CA THR A 106 -28.01 5.50 -16.65
C THR A 106 -27.67 6.61 -17.65
N TRP A 107 -28.30 7.78 -17.50
CA TRP A 107 -28.04 8.95 -18.33
C TRP A 107 -26.56 9.34 -18.31
N GLU A 108 -25.84 9.04 -17.22
CA GLU A 108 -24.42 9.28 -17.04
C GLU A 108 -23.54 8.53 -18.06
N TYR A 109 -23.99 7.37 -18.54
CA TYR A 109 -23.31 6.59 -19.59
C TYR A 109 -23.91 6.79 -20.98
N SER A 110 -25.03 7.50 -21.11
CA SER A 110 -25.61 7.75 -22.42
C SER A 110 -24.68 8.59 -23.30
N ALA A 111 -24.66 8.32 -24.60
CA ALA A 111 -23.84 9.08 -25.55
C ALA A 111 -24.22 10.58 -25.61
N ALA A 112 -25.44 10.92 -25.21
CA ALA A 112 -25.93 12.30 -25.19
C ALA A 112 -25.28 13.17 -24.10
N TYR A 113 -24.97 12.58 -22.92
CA TYR A 113 -24.41 13.32 -21.77
C TYR A 113 -22.97 12.92 -21.45
N ALA A 114 -22.63 11.64 -21.55
CA ALA A 114 -21.27 11.09 -21.40
C ALA A 114 -20.51 11.56 -20.14
N LEU A 115 -21.17 11.59 -18.98
CA LEU A 115 -20.53 11.98 -17.71
C LEU A 115 -19.54 10.92 -17.19
N ARG A 116 -19.78 9.63 -17.45
CA ARG A 116 -18.91 8.52 -17.01
C ARG A 116 -18.34 7.76 -18.21
N SER A 117 -17.06 7.39 -18.11
CA SER A 117 -16.39 6.55 -19.11
C SER A 117 -16.77 5.07 -18.94
N TYR A 118 -17.08 4.41 -20.05
CA TYR A 118 -17.28 2.97 -20.12
C TYR A 118 -16.01 2.14 -19.84
N LEU A 119 -14.83 2.75 -19.76
CA LEU A 119 -13.58 2.02 -19.52
C LEU A 119 -13.63 1.20 -18.23
N TYR A 120 -14.11 1.80 -17.14
CA TYR A 120 -14.21 1.12 -15.84
C TYR A 120 -15.20 -0.06 -15.91
N LEU A 121 -16.35 0.14 -16.55
CA LEU A 121 -17.34 -0.91 -16.80
C LEU A 121 -16.74 -2.02 -17.65
N GLY A 122 -16.09 -1.69 -18.77
CA GLY A 122 -15.52 -2.66 -19.70
C GLY A 122 -14.47 -3.57 -19.06
N LEU A 123 -13.60 -3.01 -18.20
CA LEU A 123 -12.60 -3.79 -17.46
C LEU A 123 -13.26 -4.84 -16.56
N HIS A 124 -14.32 -4.46 -15.84
CA HIS A 124 -15.01 -5.38 -14.93
C HIS A 124 -16.04 -6.26 -15.65
N ALA A 125 -16.54 -5.81 -16.80
CA ALA A 125 -17.39 -6.60 -17.68
C ALA A 125 -16.64 -7.81 -18.22
N ALA A 126 -15.33 -7.70 -18.48
CA ALA A 126 -14.50 -8.85 -18.85
C ALA A 126 -14.46 -9.91 -17.72
N VAL A 127 -14.32 -9.46 -16.47
CA VAL A 127 -14.33 -10.34 -15.28
C VAL A 127 -15.71 -10.97 -15.08
N ALA A 128 -16.78 -10.17 -15.16
CA ALA A 128 -18.15 -10.64 -15.06
C ALA A 128 -18.52 -11.59 -16.20
N ALA A 129 -18.04 -11.31 -17.42
CA ALA A 129 -18.26 -12.16 -18.58
C ALA A 129 -17.60 -13.50 -18.32
N ALA A 130 -16.32 -13.55 -17.93
CA ALA A 130 -15.65 -14.78 -17.55
C ALA A 130 -16.41 -15.56 -16.45
N ALA A 131 -16.94 -14.87 -15.44
CA ALA A 131 -17.73 -15.48 -14.37
C ALA A 131 -19.05 -16.08 -14.88
N SER A 132 -19.70 -15.47 -15.89
CA SER A 132 -20.94 -15.98 -16.49
C SER A 132 -20.78 -17.33 -17.21
N TRP A 133 -19.56 -17.69 -17.64
CA TRP A 133 -19.30 -19.02 -18.21
C TRP A 133 -19.28 -20.12 -17.15
N VAL A 134 -18.99 -19.76 -15.91
CA VAL A 134 -18.83 -20.70 -14.79
C VAL A 134 -20.10 -20.79 -13.96
N VAL A 135 -20.82 -19.68 -13.80
CA VAL A 135 -21.95 -19.58 -12.89
C VAL A 135 -23.25 -19.28 -13.65
N PRO A 136 -24.30 -20.11 -13.48
CA PRO A 136 -25.52 -20.00 -14.29
C PRO A 136 -26.43 -18.83 -13.89
N ALA A 137 -26.38 -18.38 -12.64
CA ALA A 137 -27.27 -17.34 -12.13
C ALA A 137 -26.65 -15.93 -12.26
N LYS A 138 -27.37 -15.02 -12.91
CA LYS A 138 -26.97 -13.60 -13.10
C LYS A 138 -26.61 -12.91 -11.77
N ALA A 139 -27.40 -13.15 -10.73
CA ALA A 139 -27.13 -12.62 -9.39
C ALA A 139 -25.81 -13.15 -8.80
N SER A 140 -25.44 -14.40 -9.09
CA SER A 140 -24.17 -14.96 -8.61
C SER A 140 -22.97 -14.39 -9.36
N VAL A 141 -23.11 -13.98 -10.63
CA VAL A 141 -22.06 -13.26 -11.38
C VAL A 141 -21.67 -11.96 -10.68
N PHE A 142 -22.63 -11.24 -10.11
CA PHE A 142 -22.38 -10.05 -9.29
C PHE A 142 -21.49 -10.38 -8.08
N PHE A 143 -21.87 -11.41 -7.31
CA PHE A 143 -21.10 -11.82 -6.13
C PHE A 143 -19.70 -12.36 -6.47
N VAL A 144 -19.53 -13.04 -7.60
CA VAL A 144 -18.21 -13.44 -8.11
C VAL A 144 -17.37 -12.21 -8.47
N THR A 145 -17.97 -11.20 -9.09
CA THR A 145 -17.29 -9.94 -9.42
C THR A 145 -16.83 -9.22 -8.14
N ARG A 146 -17.69 -9.15 -7.11
CA ARG A 146 -17.33 -8.63 -5.78
C ARG A 146 -16.20 -9.43 -5.12
N ALA A 147 -16.23 -10.76 -5.23
CA ALA A 147 -15.16 -11.61 -4.69
C ALA A 147 -13.83 -11.38 -5.42
N ALA A 148 -13.86 -11.20 -6.75
CA ALA A 148 -12.68 -10.86 -7.54
C ALA A 148 -12.08 -9.50 -7.13
N LEU A 149 -12.91 -8.48 -6.91
CA LEU A 149 -12.49 -7.18 -6.37
C LEU A 149 -11.84 -7.33 -4.99
N GLY A 150 -12.47 -8.09 -4.10
CA GLY A 150 -11.93 -8.41 -2.79
C GLY A 150 -10.56 -9.10 -2.86
N ALA A 151 -10.37 -10.02 -3.80
CA ALA A 151 -9.10 -10.70 -4.03
C ALA A 151 -8.01 -9.75 -4.54
N VAL A 152 -8.36 -8.86 -5.48
CA VAL A 152 -7.44 -7.82 -5.98
C VAL A 152 -7.04 -6.87 -4.85
N SER A 153 -8.01 -6.41 -4.04
CA SER A 153 -7.74 -5.55 -2.87
C SER A 153 -6.78 -6.24 -1.89
N ALA A 154 -7.03 -7.51 -1.55
CA ALA A 154 -6.15 -8.27 -0.66
C ALA A 154 -4.71 -8.36 -1.20
N CYS A 155 -4.54 -8.60 -2.50
CA CYS A 155 -3.22 -8.60 -3.15
C CYS A 155 -2.52 -7.24 -3.06
N CYS A 156 -3.24 -6.15 -3.33
CA CYS A 156 -2.72 -4.78 -3.24
C CYS A 156 -2.32 -4.42 -1.79
N GLU A 157 -3.15 -4.77 -0.82
CA GLU A 157 -2.89 -4.55 0.60
C GLU A 157 -1.66 -5.33 1.07
N VAL A 158 -1.53 -6.61 0.69
CA VAL A 158 -0.35 -7.42 1.03
C VAL A 158 0.92 -6.82 0.45
N ARG A 159 0.88 -6.30 -0.78
CA ARG A 159 2.03 -5.64 -1.40
C ARG A 159 2.47 -4.40 -0.61
N LEU A 160 1.51 -3.58 -0.20
CA LEU A 160 1.77 -2.42 0.67
C LEU A 160 2.34 -2.85 2.02
N LEU A 161 1.74 -3.85 2.67
CA LEU A 161 2.20 -4.39 3.95
C LEU A 161 3.61 -4.96 3.90
N ARG A 162 4.04 -5.55 2.78
CA ARG A 162 5.43 -5.98 2.61
C ARG A 162 6.38 -4.80 2.60
N SER A 163 6.01 -3.74 1.89
CA SER A 163 6.84 -2.54 1.76
C SER A 163 6.96 -1.83 3.12
N ILE A 164 5.84 -1.73 3.85
CA ILE A 164 5.79 -1.24 5.24
C ILE A 164 6.66 -2.10 6.16
N GLY A 165 6.57 -3.43 6.06
CA GLY A 165 7.35 -4.33 6.91
C GLY A 165 8.85 -4.29 6.66
N ARG A 166 9.29 -4.09 5.40
CA ARG A 166 10.70 -3.86 5.08
C ARG A 166 11.21 -2.52 5.62
N LEU A 167 10.36 -1.51 5.65
CA LEU A 167 10.75 -0.17 6.06
C LEU A 167 10.75 0.01 7.59
N PHE A 168 9.65 -0.36 8.25
CA PHE A 168 9.39 -0.07 9.66
C PHE A 168 9.49 -1.29 10.57
N GLY A 169 9.78 -2.46 10.01
CA GLY A 169 9.87 -3.72 10.75
C GLY A 169 8.56 -4.49 10.84
N ARG A 170 8.65 -5.70 11.39
CA ARG A 170 7.56 -6.67 11.54
C ARG A 170 6.51 -6.20 12.53
N GLY A 171 6.89 -5.49 13.59
CA GLY A 171 5.95 -4.96 14.58
C GLY A 171 4.91 -4.04 13.94
N VAL A 172 5.37 -3.02 13.21
CA VAL A 172 4.49 -2.08 12.50
C VAL A 172 3.69 -2.78 11.41
N GLN A 173 4.31 -3.70 10.66
CA GLN A 173 3.60 -4.51 9.67
C GLN A 173 2.42 -5.27 10.26
N VAL A 174 2.60 -5.96 11.38
CA VAL A 174 1.54 -6.73 12.05
C VAL A 174 0.44 -5.80 12.54
N SER A 175 0.79 -4.67 13.16
CA SER A 175 -0.20 -3.68 13.60
C SER A 175 -1.02 -3.13 12.42
N THR A 176 -0.36 -2.73 11.32
CA THR A 176 -1.07 -2.25 10.12
C THR A 176 -1.94 -3.34 9.49
N TRP A 177 -1.44 -4.58 9.40
CA TRP A 177 -2.22 -5.70 8.89
C TRP A 177 -3.46 -5.97 9.74
N LEU A 178 -3.34 -5.96 11.07
CA LEU A 178 -4.46 -6.11 11.99
C LEU A 178 -5.48 -4.98 11.81
N CYS A 179 -5.03 -3.73 11.71
CA CYS A 179 -5.92 -2.59 11.45
C CYS A 179 -6.65 -2.72 10.11
N LEU A 180 -5.98 -3.16 9.04
CA LEU A 180 -6.61 -3.34 7.73
C LEU A 180 -7.60 -4.50 7.70
N ALA A 181 -7.27 -5.61 8.38
CA ALA A 181 -8.11 -6.80 8.44
C ALA A 181 -9.35 -6.60 9.32
N SER A 182 -9.24 -5.82 10.40
CA SER A 182 -10.35 -5.56 11.34
C SER A 182 -11.15 -4.30 11.02
N SER A 183 -10.72 -3.51 10.03
CA SER A 183 -11.41 -2.27 9.65
C SER A 183 -12.74 -2.55 8.95
N ALA A 184 -13.84 -2.11 9.57
CA ALA A 184 -15.17 -2.16 8.96
C ALA A 184 -15.23 -1.41 7.63
N GLY A 185 -14.52 -0.27 7.53
CA GLY A 185 -14.43 0.50 6.29
C GLY A 185 -13.75 -0.29 5.17
N MET A 186 -12.64 -0.97 5.47
CA MET A 186 -11.95 -1.83 4.51
C MET A 186 -12.79 -3.05 4.14
N PHE A 187 -13.53 -3.63 5.10
CA PHE A 187 -14.42 -4.76 4.87
C PHE A 187 -15.47 -4.44 3.80
N HIS A 188 -16.10 -3.26 3.86
CA HIS A 188 -17.03 -2.80 2.83
C HIS A 188 -16.32 -2.37 1.54
N ALA A 189 -15.35 -1.46 1.65
CA ALA A 189 -14.75 -0.81 0.49
C ALA A 189 -14.03 -1.77 -0.46
N ALA A 190 -13.40 -2.84 0.05
CA ALA A 190 -12.63 -3.77 -0.78
C ALA A 190 -13.47 -4.59 -1.77
N VAL A 191 -14.77 -4.74 -1.52
CA VAL A 191 -15.67 -5.54 -2.36
C VAL A 191 -16.71 -4.71 -3.11
N SER A 192 -16.78 -3.40 -2.82
CA SER A 192 -17.68 -2.48 -3.53
C SER A 192 -17.25 -2.30 -4.97
N PHE A 193 -18.18 -2.53 -5.90
CA PHE A 193 -17.96 -2.32 -7.33
C PHE A 193 -18.10 -0.84 -7.70
N VAL A 194 -17.12 -0.04 -7.30
CA VAL A 194 -17.07 1.42 -7.53
C VAL A 194 -15.62 1.89 -7.80
N PRO A 195 -15.41 2.98 -8.58
CA PRO A 195 -14.08 3.48 -8.92
C PRO A 195 -13.22 3.89 -7.72
N SER A 196 -13.82 4.27 -6.60
CA SER A 196 -13.09 4.60 -5.37
C SER A 196 -12.36 3.38 -4.80
N SER A 197 -12.93 2.18 -4.88
CA SER A 197 -12.29 0.92 -4.49
C SER A 197 -11.10 0.58 -5.39
N PHE A 198 -11.23 0.85 -6.69
CA PHE A 198 -10.12 0.73 -7.63
C PHE A 198 -9.00 1.74 -7.33
N ALA A 199 -9.35 2.99 -7.06
CA ALA A 199 -8.39 4.04 -6.68
C ALA A 199 -7.65 3.69 -5.39
N MET A 200 -8.34 3.11 -4.40
CA MET A 200 -7.74 2.58 -3.17
C MET A 200 -6.68 1.52 -3.47
N CYS A 201 -7.00 0.54 -4.34
CA CYS A 201 -6.05 -0.49 -4.76
C CYS A 201 -4.84 0.10 -5.50
N ALA A 202 -5.08 1.01 -6.44
CA ALA A 202 -4.04 1.70 -7.20
C ALA A 202 -3.13 2.51 -6.28
N PHE A 203 -3.70 3.21 -5.29
CA PHE A 203 -2.95 3.96 -4.29
C PHE A 203 -2.09 3.05 -3.43
N ALA A 204 -2.62 1.92 -2.95
CA ALA A 204 -1.83 0.95 -2.18
C ALA A 204 -0.61 0.44 -2.96
N VAL A 205 -0.80 0.14 -4.26
CA VAL A 205 0.30 -0.27 -5.15
C VAL A 205 1.28 0.88 -5.37
N ALA A 206 0.80 2.10 -5.67
CA ALA A 206 1.65 3.27 -5.88
C ALA A 206 2.49 3.60 -4.63
N ALA A 207 1.88 3.58 -3.44
CA ALA A 207 2.57 3.77 -2.18
C ALA A 207 3.60 2.66 -1.93
N SER A 208 3.27 1.40 -2.22
CA SER A 208 4.21 0.28 -2.11
C SER A 208 5.45 0.46 -3.00
N LEU A 209 5.23 0.86 -4.26
CA LEU A 209 6.31 1.10 -5.22
C LEU A 209 7.14 2.32 -4.85
N TRP A 210 6.51 3.37 -4.34
CA TRP A 210 7.21 4.55 -3.88
C TRP A 210 8.12 4.20 -2.69
N ILE A 211 7.62 3.47 -1.69
CA ILE A 211 8.43 2.97 -0.57
C ILE A 211 9.59 2.09 -1.07
N ASP A 212 9.30 1.11 -1.90
CA ASP A 212 10.32 0.19 -2.45
C ASP A 212 11.35 0.93 -3.35
N SER A 213 10.97 2.01 -4.03
CA SER A 213 11.92 2.77 -4.87
C SER A 213 12.86 3.66 -4.07
N HIS A 214 12.40 4.15 -2.93
CA HIS A 214 13.15 5.06 -2.10
C HIS A 214 14.00 4.26 -1.11
N TRP A 215 13.37 3.36 -0.35
CA TRP A 215 13.97 2.62 0.75
C TRP A 215 14.07 1.11 0.47
N GLY A 216 13.90 0.70 -0.80
CA GLY A 216 13.94 -0.69 -1.19
C GLY A 216 15.24 -1.35 -0.77
N ALA A 217 15.08 -2.35 0.10
CA ALA A 217 16.10 -3.33 0.44
C ALA A 217 16.85 -3.74 -0.84
N ALA A 218 18.18 -3.59 -0.82
CA ALA A 218 19.05 -4.11 -1.86
C ALA A 218 18.60 -5.54 -2.18
N PRO A 219 18.45 -5.92 -3.47
CA PRO A 219 18.13 -7.29 -3.80
C PRO A 219 19.12 -8.18 -3.07
N SER A 220 18.63 -9.23 -2.41
CA SER A 220 19.41 -10.23 -1.65
C SER A 220 20.38 -11.05 -2.52
N GLY A 221 20.80 -10.51 -3.67
CA GLY A 221 21.95 -10.94 -4.43
C GLY A 221 23.06 -9.95 -4.18
N ARG A 222 24.04 -10.37 -3.39
CA ARG A 222 25.44 -9.94 -3.46
C ARG A 222 25.78 -9.45 -4.87
N ARG A 223 25.73 -8.14 -5.12
CA ARG A 223 26.54 -7.55 -6.19
C ARG A 223 27.94 -7.53 -5.62
N ASP A 224 28.65 -8.65 -5.79
CA ASP A 224 30.12 -8.64 -5.73
C ASP A 224 30.57 -7.69 -6.84
N THR A 225 30.65 -6.42 -6.48
CA THR A 225 31.50 -5.46 -7.18
C THR A 225 32.87 -5.64 -6.56
N SER A 226 33.49 -6.80 -6.85
CA SER A 226 34.92 -6.95 -6.69
C SER A 226 35.54 -5.79 -7.46
N PRO A 227 36.32 -4.90 -6.83
CA PRO A 227 37.07 -3.93 -7.60
C PRO A 227 37.98 -4.73 -8.53
N LEU A 228 37.83 -4.51 -9.84
CA LEU A 228 38.79 -4.99 -10.83
C LEU A 228 40.13 -4.42 -10.40
N ARG A 229 40.91 -5.25 -9.69
CA ARG A 229 42.31 -5.00 -9.39
C ARG A 229 42.97 -4.77 -10.74
N GLU A 230 43.51 -3.56 -10.91
CA GLU A 230 44.65 -3.29 -11.77
C GLU A 230 45.52 -4.54 -11.91
N GLN A 231 45.48 -5.16 -13.09
CA GLN A 231 46.63 -5.89 -13.59
C GLN A 231 47.45 -4.88 -14.37
N VAL A 232 48.38 -4.28 -13.62
CA VAL A 232 49.64 -3.78 -14.15
C VAL A 232 50.33 -4.96 -14.83
N GLU A 233 50.49 -4.88 -16.14
CA GLU A 233 51.67 -5.32 -16.91
C GLU A 233 51.82 -4.41 -18.14
#